data_AF-A0A956ZGG6-F1
#
_entry.id   AF-A0A956ZGG6-F1
#
_cell.length_a   1.000
_cell.length_b   1.000
_cell.length_c   1.000
_cell.angle_alpha   90.00
_cell.angle_beta   90.00
_cell.angle_gamma   90.00
#
_symmetry.space_group_name_H-M   'P 1'
#
loop_
_entity.id
_entity.type
_entity.pdbx_description
1 polymer ?
#
loop_
_entity_poly.entity_id
_entity_poly.type
_entity_poly.pdbx_seq_one_letter_code
_entity_poly.pdbx_strand_id
1 'polypeptide(L)'
;VDGKLTDDQIKVLQRIKPVRLELAHASFDNQQLESLKDFPLIILDLRGTDITDEGIEKLRSIKTLRTLVLEDCQKIGHRGFKALSTLENLEVLSLRNTKVSDVDVEALLPLKEMKLLYISKSEAITDRAVDTVLKFEQLISLRIGSTSLTKAGIEKLQKHPNLSFLGLRDLSIDDEKMPSQFAEGLTMLDLSGNPFSDTSLKKIVYIPELWFLDVRGCPHLSELAVHALNTKLYYRQYKICLSDYIPEVAKIAMQTETEWYLEPNVYSNKSWNSMEFRKNLLSSDYLLEGKQFNPDQLQIEETPER
;
A
#
# COMPACT_ATOMS: atom_id res chain seq x y z
N VAL A 1 -19.32 -5.93 10.81
CA VAL A 1 -20.37 -5.63 11.81
C VAL A 1 -20.95 -4.28 11.43
N ASP A 2 -22.17 -4.23 10.88
CA ASP A 2 -22.77 -3.00 10.32
C ASP A 2 -23.39 -2.10 11.39
N GLY A 3 -22.54 -1.49 12.22
CA GLY A 3 -22.95 -0.45 13.17
C GLY A 3 -23.17 -0.97 14.60
N LYS A 4 -22.26 -0.54 15.47
CA LYS A 4 -22.18 -0.75 16.93
C LYS A 4 -21.94 -2.18 17.42
N LEU A 5 -20.77 -2.39 18.02
CA LEU A 5 -20.44 -3.61 18.74
C LEU A 5 -21.27 -3.68 20.04
N THR A 6 -22.36 -4.43 20.04
CA THR A 6 -23.27 -4.51 21.20
C THR A 6 -22.67 -5.38 22.32
N ASP A 7 -23.16 -5.21 23.55
CA ASP A 7 -22.73 -6.05 24.68
C ASP A 7 -22.94 -7.55 24.42
N ASP A 8 -24.00 -7.92 23.70
CA ASP A 8 -24.26 -9.31 23.34
C ASP A 8 -23.27 -9.82 22.29
N GLN A 9 -22.87 -8.98 21.32
CA GLN A 9 -21.78 -9.32 20.41
C GLN A 9 -20.45 -9.47 21.17
N ILE A 10 -20.15 -8.60 22.14
CA ILE A 10 -18.95 -8.72 22.99
C ILE A 10 -18.95 -10.06 23.74
N LYS A 11 -20.09 -10.49 24.31
CA LYS A 11 -20.20 -11.81 24.98
C LYS A 11 -19.93 -12.96 24.02
N VAL A 12 -20.35 -12.85 22.75
CA VAL A 12 -20.05 -13.86 21.73
C VAL A 12 -18.54 -13.85 21.41
N LEU A 13 -17.94 -12.67 21.22
CA LEU A 13 -16.51 -12.53 20.95
C LEU A 13 -15.65 -13.11 22.08
N GLN A 14 -16.04 -12.93 23.34
CA GLN A 14 -15.37 -13.52 24.50
C GLN A 14 -15.32 -15.06 24.46
N ARG A 15 -16.32 -15.71 23.84
CA ARG A 15 -16.36 -17.18 23.73
C ARG A 15 -15.45 -17.69 22.62
N ILE A 16 -15.42 -17.00 21.47
CA ILE A 16 -14.66 -17.45 20.29
C ILE A 16 -13.20 -16.97 20.30
N LYS A 17 -12.88 -15.93 21.08
CA LYS A 17 -11.53 -15.34 21.22
C LYS A 17 -10.88 -15.07 19.86
N PRO A 18 -11.44 -14.12 19.09
CA PRO A 18 -11.01 -13.90 17.72
C PRO A 18 -9.55 -13.47 17.65
N VAL A 19 -8.85 -13.94 16.62
CA VAL A 19 -7.50 -13.45 16.25
C VAL A 19 -7.55 -12.35 15.18
N ARG A 20 -8.70 -12.20 14.50
CA ARG A 20 -8.96 -11.15 13.51
C ARG A 20 -10.31 -10.52 13.80
N LEU A 21 -10.35 -9.19 13.84
CA LEU A 21 -11.59 -8.45 14.05
C LEU A 21 -11.64 -7.25 13.10
N GLU A 22 -12.69 -7.19 12.28
CA GLU A 22 -12.93 -6.13 11.30
C GLU A 22 -14.13 -5.29 11.74
N LEU A 23 -13.85 -4.05 12.12
CA LEU A 23 -14.81 -3.08 12.63
C LEU A 23 -14.79 -1.80 11.78
N ALA A 24 -14.36 -1.90 10.52
CA ALA A 24 -14.38 -0.78 9.59
C ALA A 24 -15.77 -0.12 9.55
N HIS A 25 -15.80 1.20 9.68
CA HIS A 25 -16.96 2.08 9.71
C HIS A 25 -17.99 1.76 10.82
N ALA A 26 -17.63 0.94 11.80
CA ALA A 26 -18.50 0.65 12.93
C ALA A 26 -18.59 1.88 13.85
N SER A 27 -19.81 2.22 14.30
CA SER A 27 -20.00 3.15 15.41
C SER A 27 -19.42 2.54 16.68
N PHE A 28 -18.34 3.10 17.20
CA PHE A 28 -17.55 2.49 18.28
C PHE A 28 -16.99 3.57 19.21
N ASP A 29 -17.12 3.40 20.52
CA ASP A 29 -16.59 4.32 21.53
C ASP A 29 -15.40 3.73 22.32
N ASN A 30 -14.69 4.58 23.08
CA ASN A 30 -13.52 4.17 23.84
C ASN A 30 -13.83 3.07 24.89
N GLN A 31 -15.07 2.98 25.38
CA GLN A 31 -15.48 2.03 26.40
C GLN A 31 -15.57 0.62 25.82
N GLN A 32 -16.09 0.48 24.60
CA GLN A 32 -16.15 -0.79 23.91
C GLN A 32 -14.74 -1.33 23.59
N LEU A 33 -13.72 -0.47 23.40
CA LEU A 33 -12.33 -0.88 23.09
C LEU A 33 -11.66 -1.59 24.26
N GLU A 34 -11.98 -1.16 25.47
CA GLU A 34 -11.51 -1.82 26.69
C GLU A 34 -11.93 -3.30 26.74
N SER A 35 -13.08 -3.66 26.16
CA SER A 35 -13.53 -5.05 26.11
C SER A 35 -12.69 -5.96 25.22
N LEU A 36 -11.86 -5.39 24.33
CA LEU A 36 -11.01 -6.12 23.41
C LEU A 36 -9.65 -6.50 24.01
N LYS A 37 -9.29 -5.96 25.19
CA LYS A 37 -7.95 -6.08 25.79
C LYS A 37 -7.48 -7.51 26.03
N ASP A 38 -8.43 -8.41 26.29
CA ASP A 38 -8.17 -9.81 26.64
C ASP A 38 -8.27 -10.74 25.41
N PHE A 39 -8.56 -10.20 24.23
CA PHE A 39 -8.63 -10.99 23.00
C PHE A 39 -7.24 -11.18 22.40
N PRO A 40 -6.92 -12.38 21.89
CA PRO A 40 -5.63 -12.68 21.26
C PRO A 40 -5.56 -12.10 19.83
N LEU A 41 -5.97 -10.84 19.65
CA LEU A 41 -6.06 -10.20 18.35
C LEU A 41 -4.67 -10.08 17.72
N ILE A 42 -4.56 -10.55 16.50
CA ILE A 42 -3.41 -10.41 15.60
C ILE A 42 -3.71 -9.31 14.57
N ILE A 43 -4.96 -9.23 14.10
CA ILE A 43 -5.41 -8.27 13.08
C ILE A 43 -6.61 -7.50 13.63
N LEU A 44 -6.53 -6.17 13.59
CA LEU A 44 -7.60 -5.28 13.98
C LEU A 44 -7.79 -4.19 12.93
N ASP A 45 -8.96 -4.16 12.29
CA ASP A 45 -9.37 -3.08 11.39
C ASP A 45 -10.37 -2.16 12.08
N LEU A 46 -10.01 -0.89 12.22
CA LEU A 46 -10.81 0.19 12.81
C LEU A 46 -11.00 1.35 11.82
N ARG A 47 -10.85 1.10 10.51
CA ARG A 47 -10.98 2.13 9.47
C ARG A 47 -12.28 2.92 9.62
N GLY A 48 -12.21 4.24 9.47
CA GLY A 48 -13.38 5.12 9.49
C GLY A 48 -14.19 5.09 10.78
N THR A 49 -13.59 4.63 11.88
CA THR A 49 -14.20 4.72 13.23
C THR A 49 -13.86 6.04 13.91
N ASP A 50 -14.62 6.37 14.95
CA ASP A 50 -14.49 7.59 15.75
C ASP A 50 -13.44 7.49 16.88
N ILE A 51 -12.48 6.56 16.76
CA ILE A 51 -11.46 6.31 17.78
C ILE A 51 -10.59 7.54 18.06
N THR A 52 -10.29 7.75 19.34
CA THR A 52 -9.48 8.87 19.84
C THR A 52 -8.18 8.36 20.46
N ASP A 53 -7.29 9.27 20.88
CA ASP A 53 -6.08 8.93 21.64
C ASP A 53 -6.35 7.95 22.81
N GLU A 54 -7.42 8.19 23.57
CA GLU A 54 -7.78 7.34 24.71
C GLU A 54 -8.12 5.91 24.28
N GLY A 55 -8.79 5.75 23.13
CA GLY A 55 -9.08 4.45 22.55
C GLY A 55 -7.82 3.73 22.10
N ILE A 56 -6.88 4.44 21.48
CA ILE A 56 -5.57 3.88 21.09
C ILE A 56 -4.76 3.45 22.31
N GLU A 57 -4.79 4.22 23.40
CA GLU A 57 -4.13 3.82 24.66
C GLU A 57 -4.65 2.49 25.22
N LYS A 58 -5.90 2.10 24.93
CA LYS A 58 -6.44 0.80 25.35
C LYS A 58 -5.79 -0.37 24.62
N LEU A 59 -5.40 -0.18 23.36
CA LEU A 59 -4.77 -1.21 22.53
C LEU A 59 -3.43 -1.70 23.09
N ARG A 60 -2.75 -0.90 23.93
CA ARG A 60 -1.43 -1.24 24.52
C ARG A 60 -1.36 -2.60 25.21
N SER A 61 -2.50 -3.10 25.67
CA SER A 61 -2.66 -4.39 26.35
C SER A 61 -2.64 -5.59 25.40
N ILE A 62 -2.98 -5.37 24.14
CA ILE A 62 -3.11 -6.39 23.09
C ILE A 62 -1.75 -6.63 22.45
N LYS A 63 -0.83 -7.24 23.21
CA LYS A 63 0.56 -7.46 22.78
C LYS A 63 0.71 -8.43 21.60
N THR A 64 -0.36 -9.14 21.23
CA THR A 64 -0.41 -10.06 20.09
C THR A 64 -0.60 -9.35 18.75
N LEU A 65 -0.94 -8.06 18.75
CA LEU A 65 -1.33 -7.35 17.54
C LEU A 65 -0.15 -7.19 16.57
N ARG A 66 -0.38 -7.60 15.31
CA ARG A 66 0.58 -7.53 14.20
C ARG A 66 0.11 -6.63 13.06
N THR A 67 -1.20 -6.53 12.85
CA THR A 67 -1.79 -5.66 11.83
C THR A 67 -2.82 -4.74 12.48
N LEU A 68 -2.66 -3.44 12.26
CA LEU A 68 -3.60 -2.41 12.71
C LEU A 68 -3.93 -1.45 11.57
N VAL A 69 -5.23 -1.30 11.29
CA VAL A 69 -5.76 -0.38 10.28
C VAL A 69 -6.53 0.73 10.98
N LEU A 70 -6.07 1.97 10.82
CA LEU A 70 -6.66 3.20 11.38
C LEU A 70 -6.93 4.22 10.26
N GLU A 71 -7.18 3.74 9.04
CA GLU A 71 -7.47 4.62 7.91
C GLU A 71 -8.71 5.48 8.20
N ASP A 72 -8.73 6.72 7.75
CA ASP A 72 -9.86 7.64 7.97
C ASP A 72 -10.19 7.98 9.44
N CYS A 73 -9.34 7.63 10.42
CA CYS A 73 -9.54 7.95 11.84
C CYS A 73 -9.04 9.36 12.21
N GLN A 74 -9.89 10.37 12.00
CA GLN A 74 -9.54 11.80 12.11
C GLN A 74 -9.36 12.37 13.54
N LYS A 75 -9.68 11.58 14.57
CA LYS A 75 -9.69 12.01 15.98
C LYS A 75 -8.45 11.55 16.76
N ILE A 76 -7.51 10.85 16.11
CA ILE A 76 -6.22 10.50 16.68
C ILE A 76 -5.27 11.71 16.56
N GLY A 77 -4.63 12.08 17.66
CA GLY A 77 -3.58 13.10 17.73
C GLY A 77 -2.23 12.52 18.14
N HIS A 78 -1.26 13.40 18.40
CA HIS A 78 0.12 13.02 18.71
C HIS A 78 0.27 12.05 19.89
N ARG A 79 -0.59 12.17 20.90
CA ARG A 79 -0.58 11.25 22.05
C ARG A 79 -1.04 9.85 21.63
N GLY A 80 -2.07 9.72 20.80
CA GLY A 80 -2.51 8.44 20.26
C GLY A 80 -1.44 7.80 19.38
N PHE A 81 -0.84 8.55 18.45
CA PHE A 81 0.25 8.03 17.61
C PHE A 81 1.46 7.59 18.44
N LYS A 82 1.83 8.35 19.49
CA LYS A 82 2.86 7.92 20.44
C LYS A 82 2.49 6.64 21.17
N ALA A 83 1.22 6.46 21.56
CA ALA A 83 0.77 5.24 22.23
C ALA A 83 0.87 3.98 21.33
N LEU A 84 0.75 4.13 20.01
CA LEU A 84 0.98 3.03 19.06
C LEU A 84 2.37 2.42 19.16
N SER A 85 3.39 3.20 19.54
CA SER A 85 4.77 2.71 19.71
C SER A 85 4.92 1.60 20.76
N THR A 86 3.93 1.42 21.63
CA THR A 86 3.91 0.36 22.66
C THR A 86 3.48 -1.01 22.13
N LEU A 87 3.03 -1.07 20.87
CA LEU A 87 2.61 -2.29 20.17
C LEU A 87 3.79 -2.87 19.39
N GLU A 88 4.86 -3.24 20.11
CA GLU A 88 6.19 -3.58 19.56
C GLU A 88 6.20 -4.70 18.51
N ASN A 89 5.16 -5.55 18.48
CA ASN A 89 4.99 -6.64 17.51
C ASN A 89 4.24 -6.22 16.23
N LEU A 90 3.90 -4.94 16.05
CA LEU A 90 3.25 -4.46 14.83
C LEU A 90 4.16 -4.62 13.62
N GLU A 91 3.65 -5.34 12.63
CA GLU A 91 4.28 -5.54 11.32
C GLU A 91 3.61 -4.69 10.24
N VAL A 92 2.33 -4.37 10.42
CA VAL A 92 1.52 -3.63 9.45
C VAL A 92 0.75 -2.53 10.15
N LEU A 93 0.98 -1.29 9.71
CA LEU A 93 0.26 -0.13 10.20
C LEU A 93 -0.23 0.73 9.03
N SER A 94 -1.55 0.91 8.94
CA SER A 94 -2.17 1.83 7.99
C SER A 94 -2.80 3.02 8.71
N LEU A 95 -2.30 4.21 8.39
CA LEU A 95 -2.74 5.52 8.88
C LEU A 95 -3.19 6.41 7.70
N ARG A 96 -3.63 5.81 6.58
CA ARG A 96 -4.03 6.58 5.39
C ARG A 96 -5.17 7.52 5.72
N ASN A 97 -5.11 8.73 5.15
CA ASN A 97 -6.11 9.76 5.38
C ASN A 97 -6.34 9.99 6.88
N THR A 98 -5.26 10.25 7.62
CA THR A 98 -5.30 10.66 9.03
C THR A 98 -4.47 11.94 9.22
N LYS A 99 -4.45 12.47 10.45
CA LYS A 99 -3.67 13.66 10.83
C LYS A 99 -2.22 13.35 11.21
N VAL A 100 -1.68 12.20 10.80
CA VAL A 100 -0.29 11.82 11.08
C VAL A 100 0.69 12.83 10.47
N SER A 101 1.74 13.18 11.22
CA SER A 101 2.79 14.11 10.84
C SER A 101 4.19 13.47 10.93
N ASP A 102 5.23 14.17 10.47
CA ASP A 102 6.62 13.72 10.57
C ASP A 102 7.03 13.33 12.01
N VAL A 103 6.57 14.10 13.01
CA VAL A 103 6.86 13.85 14.44
C VAL A 103 6.18 12.57 14.93
N ASP A 104 5.01 12.27 14.39
CA ASP A 104 4.27 11.04 14.74
C ASP A 104 4.95 9.82 14.15
N VAL A 105 5.41 9.91 12.89
CA VAL A 105 6.20 8.84 12.27
C VAL A 105 7.50 8.61 13.05
N GLU A 106 8.16 9.67 13.52
CA GLU A 106 9.34 9.57 14.40
C GLU A 106 9.01 8.83 15.71
N ALA A 107 7.85 9.07 16.30
CA ALA A 107 7.40 8.37 17.51
C ALA A 107 7.16 6.86 17.29
N LEU A 108 6.96 6.40 16.05
CA LEU A 108 6.77 4.98 15.71
C LEU A 108 8.08 4.19 15.61
N LEU A 109 9.25 4.82 15.71
CA LEU A 109 10.56 4.15 15.64
C LEU A 109 10.78 2.94 16.56
N PRO A 110 10.12 2.81 17.73
CA PRO A 110 10.17 1.59 18.54
C PRO A 110 9.56 0.34 17.88
N LEU A 111 8.74 0.49 16.83
CA LEU A 111 8.10 -0.62 16.11
C LEU A 111 9.10 -1.32 15.18
N LYS A 112 9.97 -2.16 15.74
CA LYS A 112 11.10 -2.80 15.02
C LYS A 112 10.69 -3.90 14.05
N GLU A 113 9.48 -4.43 14.19
CA GLU A 113 8.93 -5.46 13.31
C GLU A 113 8.16 -4.89 12.11
N MET A 114 8.15 -3.57 11.95
CA MET A 114 7.39 -2.88 10.90
C MET A 114 7.85 -3.29 9.50
N LYS A 115 6.94 -3.91 8.74
CA LYS A 115 7.13 -4.34 7.35
C LYS A 115 6.35 -3.48 6.38
N LEU A 116 5.16 -3.04 6.76
CA LEU A 116 4.23 -2.28 5.91
C LEU A 116 3.79 -1.02 6.64
N LEU A 117 4.09 0.15 6.05
CA LEU A 117 3.69 1.44 6.59
C LEU A 117 2.94 2.24 5.53
N TYR A 118 1.67 2.57 5.80
CA TYR A 118 0.85 3.37 4.90
C TYR A 118 0.44 4.67 5.57
N ILE A 119 1.00 5.78 5.10
CA ILE A 119 0.84 7.14 5.64
C ILE A 119 0.44 8.14 4.54
N SER A 120 -0.24 7.64 3.50
CA SER A 120 -0.70 8.45 2.36
C SER A 120 -1.88 9.33 2.74
N LYS A 121 -2.13 10.39 1.95
CA LYS A 121 -3.21 11.36 2.19
C LYS A 121 -3.08 12.05 3.55
N SER A 122 -1.87 12.47 3.88
CA SER A 122 -1.54 13.15 5.14
C SER A 122 -0.62 14.33 4.85
N GLU A 123 -1.19 15.52 4.75
CA GLU A 123 -0.49 16.74 4.30
C GLU A 123 0.71 17.13 5.18
N ALA A 124 0.69 16.77 6.45
CA ALA A 124 1.74 17.02 7.42
C ALA A 124 2.94 16.05 7.32
N ILE A 125 2.93 15.14 6.36
CA ILE A 125 4.07 14.27 6.01
C ILE A 125 4.90 14.98 4.94
N THR A 126 6.19 15.17 5.24
CA THR A 126 7.16 15.85 4.37
C THR A 126 8.40 14.98 4.16
N ASP A 127 9.42 15.53 3.48
CA ASP A 127 10.73 14.90 3.32
C ASP A 127 11.42 14.53 4.64
N ARG A 128 11.01 15.11 5.78
CA ARG A 128 11.52 14.74 7.11
C ARG A 128 11.04 13.36 7.55
N ALA A 129 9.80 12.96 7.27
CA ALA A 129 9.34 11.60 7.56
C ALA A 129 10.20 10.55 6.86
N VAL A 130 10.73 10.86 5.66
CA VAL A 130 11.59 9.94 4.91
C VAL A 130 12.85 9.56 5.70
N ASP A 131 13.47 10.51 6.41
CA ASP A 131 14.65 10.22 7.25
C ASP A 131 14.34 9.23 8.38
N THR A 132 13.10 9.24 8.87
CA THR A 132 12.60 8.25 9.84
C THR A 132 12.27 6.92 9.15
N VAL A 133 11.61 6.97 7.98
CA VAL A 133 11.24 5.77 7.21
C VAL A 133 12.47 4.91 6.91
N LEU A 134 13.60 5.53 6.56
CA LEU A 134 14.88 4.85 6.32
C LEU A 134 15.43 4.07 7.52
N LYS A 135 14.90 4.27 8.73
CA LYS A 135 15.31 3.57 9.96
C LYS A 135 14.45 2.34 10.27
N PHE A 136 13.36 2.09 9.53
CA PHE A 136 12.59 0.86 9.65
C PHE A 136 13.26 -0.24 8.83
N GLU A 137 14.27 -0.90 9.41
CA GLU A 137 15.13 -1.87 8.70
C GLU A 137 14.36 -3.04 8.08
N GLN A 138 13.18 -3.41 8.61
CA GLN A 138 12.34 -4.47 8.09
C GLN A 138 11.28 -4.00 7.07
N LEU A 139 11.24 -2.72 6.72
CA LEU A 139 10.18 -2.17 5.87
C LEU A 139 10.33 -2.66 4.42
N ILE A 140 9.27 -3.29 3.93
CA ILE A 140 9.16 -3.89 2.60
C ILE A 140 8.23 -3.07 1.71
N SER A 141 7.22 -2.43 2.29
CA SER A 141 6.17 -1.74 1.56
C SER A 141 5.85 -0.40 2.20
N LEU A 142 5.91 0.65 1.39
CA LEU A 142 5.60 2.01 1.79
C LEU A 142 4.55 2.61 0.85
N ARG A 143 3.50 3.20 1.43
CA ARG A 143 2.60 4.11 0.71
C ARG A 143 2.68 5.48 1.35
N ILE A 144 3.19 6.46 0.61
CA ILE A 144 3.43 7.83 1.08
C ILE A 144 2.91 8.89 0.09
N GLY A 145 2.08 8.48 -0.87
CA GLY A 145 1.44 9.36 -1.85
C GLY A 145 0.44 10.34 -1.24
N SER A 146 0.07 11.38 -1.99
CA SER A 146 -0.84 12.45 -1.55
C SER A 146 -0.35 13.11 -0.25
N THR A 147 0.93 13.43 -0.19
CA THR A 147 1.60 14.10 0.94
C THR A 147 2.42 15.29 0.41
N SER A 148 3.17 15.97 1.28
CA SER A 148 4.02 17.10 0.91
C SER A 148 5.45 16.68 0.55
N LEU A 149 5.64 15.45 0.03
CA LEU A 149 6.96 14.99 -0.43
C LEU A 149 7.42 15.80 -1.65
N THR A 150 8.70 16.18 -1.64
CA THR A 150 9.37 16.77 -2.79
C THR A 150 10.20 15.73 -3.53
N LYS A 151 10.78 16.13 -4.67
CA LYS A 151 11.77 15.32 -5.39
C LYS A 151 12.88 14.82 -4.47
N ALA A 152 13.38 15.66 -3.55
CA ALA A 152 14.47 15.30 -2.65
C ALA A 152 14.06 14.17 -1.68
N GLY A 153 12.84 14.21 -1.14
CA GLY A 153 12.29 13.12 -0.33
C GLY A 153 12.15 11.82 -1.11
N ILE A 154 11.64 11.88 -2.35
CA ILE A 154 11.51 10.71 -3.21
C ILE A 154 12.89 10.10 -3.54
N GLU A 155 13.89 10.92 -3.85
CA GLU A 155 15.25 10.46 -4.12
C GLU A 155 15.90 9.81 -2.88
N LYS A 156 15.63 10.33 -1.67
CA LYS A 156 16.11 9.69 -0.43
C LYS A 156 15.59 8.26 -0.27
N LEU A 157 14.36 7.96 -0.69
CA LEU A 157 13.76 6.62 -0.57
C LEU A 157 14.51 5.55 -1.39
N GLN A 158 15.31 5.94 -2.39
CA GLN A 158 16.19 5.03 -3.12
C GLN A 158 17.19 4.31 -2.21
N LYS A 159 17.51 4.89 -1.05
CA LYS A 159 18.48 4.34 -0.09
C LYS A 159 17.89 3.26 0.82
N HIS A 160 16.59 2.99 0.76
CA HIS A 160 15.97 2.00 1.62
C HIS A 160 16.39 0.58 1.18
N PRO A 161 17.03 -0.23 2.04
CA PRO A 161 17.70 -1.47 1.63
C PRO A 161 16.74 -2.62 1.25
N ASN A 162 15.49 -2.58 1.75
CA ASN A 162 14.54 -3.68 1.65
C ASN A 162 13.22 -3.31 0.96
N LEU A 163 13.10 -2.10 0.40
CA LEU A 163 11.82 -1.60 -0.11
C LEU A 163 11.48 -2.25 -1.46
N SER A 164 10.41 -3.04 -1.49
CA SER A 164 9.97 -3.81 -2.65
C SER A 164 8.71 -3.23 -3.30
N PHE A 165 7.88 -2.54 -2.51
CA PHE A 165 6.71 -1.78 -2.96
C PHE A 165 6.83 -0.31 -2.55
N LEU A 166 6.64 0.59 -3.51
CA LEU A 166 6.61 2.02 -3.26
C LEU A 166 5.39 2.67 -3.93
N GLY A 167 4.54 3.29 -3.13
CA GLY A 167 3.39 4.06 -3.59
C GLY A 167 3.59 5.57 -3.44
N LEU A 168 3.62 6.26 -4.59
CA LEU A 168 3.85 7.70 -4.78
C LEU A 168 2.66 8.39 -5.45
N ARG A 169 1.44 7.84 -5.28
CA ARG A 169 0.21 8.38 -5.86
C ARG A 169 0.06 9.89 -5.60
N ASP A 170 -0.42 10.66 -6.57
CA ASP A 170 -0.81 12.08 -6.40
C ASP A 170 0.24 12.95 -5.67
N LEU A 171 1.51 12.91 -6.08
CA LEU A 171 2.57 13.79 -5.57
C LEU A 171 2.95 14.90 -6.56
N SER A 172 2.15 15.07 -7.60
CA SER A 172 2.43 16.00 -8.71
C SER A 172 3.82 15.76 -9.31
N ILE A 173 4.21 14.49 -9.47
CA ILE A 173 5.47 14.07 -10.10
C ILE A 173 5.34 14.26 -11.62
N ASP A 174 6.02 15.26 -12.15
CA ASP A 174 6.27 15.44 -13.59
C ASP A 174 7.62 14.81 -13.99
N ASP A 175 8.04 15.00 -15.24
CA ASP A 175 9.32 14.46 -15.72
C ASP A 175 10.55 15.04 -15.01
N GLU A 176 10.46 16.24 -14.44
CA GLU A 176 11.56 16.86 -13.71
C GLU A 176 11.66 16.32 -12.28
N LYS A 177 10.52 16.08 -11.63
CA LYS A 177 10.43 15.49 -10.29
C LYS A 177 10.62 13.98 -10.27
N MET A 178 10.46 13.30 -11.40
CA MET A 178 10.74 11.87 -11.50
C MET A 178 12.19 11.60 -11.05
N PRO A 179 12.42 10.70 -10.07
CA PRO A 179 13.76 10.40 -9.63
C PRO A 179 14.56 9.72 -10.74
N SER A 180 15.88 9.93 -10.76
CA SER A 180 16.78 9.29 -11.73
C SER A 180 16.87 7.77 -11.57
N GLN A 181 16.56 7.27 -10.37
CA GLN A 181 16.61 5.87 -9.99
C GLN A 181 15.55 5.56 -8.91
N PHE A 182 15.26 4.29 -8.67
CA PHE A 182 14.45 3.81 -7.55
C PHE A 182 15.28 2.87 -6.68
N ALA A 183 14.77 2.51 -5.49
CA ALA A 183 15.45 1.59 -4.58
C ALA A 183 15.85 0.28 -5.29
N GLU A 184 17.04 -0.23 -4.96
CA GLU A 184 17.48 -1.53 -5.47
C GLU A 184 16.53 -2.62 -4.96
N GLY A 185 16.09 -3.51 -5.86
CA GLY A 185 15.08 -4.52 -5.52
C GLY A 185 13.63 -4.03 -5.54
N LEU A 186 13.35 -2.79 -5.99
CA LEU A 186 11.98 -2.35 -6.19
C LEU A 186 11.28 -3.19 -7.27
N THR A 187 10.18 -3.84 -6.88
CA THR A 187 9.42 -4.78 -7.71
C THR A 187 8.03 -4.26 -8.08
N MET A 188 7.50 -3.33 -7.29
CA MET A 188 6.16 -2.78 -7.45
C MET A 188 6.18 -1.28 -7.24
N LEU A 189 5.60 -0.54 -8.18
CA LEU A 189 5.59 0.92 -8.15
C LEU A 189 4.18 1.44 -8.46
N ASP A 190 3.66 2.31 -7.60
CA ASP A 190 2.43 3.05 -7.85
C ASP A 190 2.78 4.53 -8.07
N LEU A 191 2.59 4.98 -9.31
CA LEU A 191 2.77 6.37 -9.74
C LEU A 191 1.44 6.99 -10.17
N SER A 192 0.30 6.39 -9.82
CA SER A 192 -1.02 6.86 -10.23
C SER A 192 -1.27 8.33 -9.85
N GLY A 193 -2.03 9.05 -10.67
CA GLY A 193 -2.40 10.44 -10.39
C GLY A 193 -1.27 11.46 -10.56
N ASN A 194 -0.16 11.09 -11.20
CA ASN A 194 0.98 11.99 -11.39
C ASN A 194 1.10 12.50 -12.85
N PRO A 195 1.46 13.78 -13.07
CA PRO A 195 1.53 14.41 -14.39
C PRO A 195 2.86 14.18 -15.15
N PHE A 196 3.49 13.00 -15.03
CA PHE A 196 4.68 12.67 -15.83
C PHE A 196 4.29 12.22 -17.24
N SER A 197 5.19 12.38 -18.21
CA SER A 197 4.93 12.05 -19.61
C SER A 197 5.55 10.72 -20.02
N ASP A 198 5.33 10.35 -21.27
CA ASP A 198 5.98 9.21 -21.95
C ASP A 198 7.51 9.23 -21.82
N THR A 199 8.12 10.41 -21.62
CA THR A 199 9.57 10.56 -21.42
C THR A 199 10.04 9.83 -20.16
N SER A 200 9.36 10.02 -19.03
CA SER A 200 9.70 9.29 -17.80
C SER A 200 9.23 7.86 -17.83
N LEU A 201 8.09 7.57 -18.47
CA LEU A 201 7.59 6.20 -18.61
C LEU A 201 8.64 5.30 -19.28
N LYS A 202 9.31 5.79 -20.34
CA LYS A 202 10.43 5.10 -21.01
C LYS A 202 11.59 4.74 -20.08
N LYS A 203 11.81 5.45 -18.97
CA LYS A 203 12.83 5.10 -17.98
C LYS A 203 12.34 4.00 -17.04
N ILE A 204 11.08 4.11 -16.61
CA ILE A 204 10.43 3.17 -15.69
C ILE A 204 10.34 1.76 -16.31
N VAL A 205 10.09 1.65 -17.62
CA VAL A 205 9.96 0.35 -18.30
C VAL A 205 11.24 -0.51 -18.23
N TYR A 206 12.40 0.10 -17.94
CA TYR A 206 13.69 -0.59 -17.87
C TYR A 206 14.09 -1.01 -16.44
N ILE A 207 13.25 -0.76 -15.42
CA ILE A 207 13.49 -1.29 -14.07
C ILE A 207 13.36 -2.83 -14.15
N PRO A 208 14.46 -3.60 -14.00
CA PRO A 208 14.47 -5.02 -14.38
C PRO A 208 13.47 -5.87 -13.59
N GLU A 209 13.43 -5.64 -12.27
CA GLU A 209 12.64 -6.40 -11.30
C GLU A 209 11.18 -5.92 -11.19
N LEU A 210 10.84 -4.80 -11.83
CA LEU A 210 9.51 -4.22 -11.74
C LEU A 210 8.50 -5.12 -12.47
N TRP A 211 7.58 -5.71 -11.70
CA TRP A 211 6.49 -6.53 -12.24
C TRP A 211 5.12 -5.92 -12.01
N PHE A 212 4.99 -4.87 -11.20
CA PHE A 212 3.73 -4.15 -11.04
C PHE A 212 3.98 -2.65 -11.21
N LEU A 213 3.19 -2.01 -12.06
CA LEU A 213 3.19 -0.57 -12.24
C LEU A 213 1.75 -0.04 -12.27
N ASP A 214 1.40 0.90 -11.40
CA ASP A 214 0.13 1.64 -11.50
C ASP A 214 0.39 3.05 -12.07
N VAL A 215 -0.20 3.33 -13.23
CA VAL A 215 -0.16 4.65 -13.90
C VAL A 215 -1.56 5.20 -14.19
N ARG A 216 -2.60 4.70 -13.50
CA ARG A 216 -3.96 5.25 -13.60
C ARG A 216 -3.99 6.72 -13.22
N GLY A 217 -4.86 7.51 -13.84
CA GLY A 217 -5.00 8.94 -13.56
C GLY A 217 -3.77 9.78 -13.91
N CYS A 218 -2.84 9.30 -14.74
CA CYS A 218 -1.68 10.09 -15.18
C CYS A 218 -2.02 10.86 -16.47
N PRO A 219 -2.31 12.17 -16.40
CA PRO A 219 -2.97 12.90 -17.49
C PRO A 219 -2.10 13.14 -18.73
N HIS A 220 -0.79 12.98 -18.62
CA HIS A 220 0.17 13.28 -19.70
C HIS A 220 0.73 12.04 -20.40
N LEU A 221 0.20 10.85 -20.08
CA LEU A 221 0.58 9.62 -20.76
C LEU A 221 -0.24 9.43 -22.02
N SER A 222 0.43 9.06 -23.12
CA SER A 222 -0.27 8.67 -24.34
C SER A 222 -0.74 7.21 -24.26
N GLU A 223 -1.90 6.94 -24.86
CA GLU A 223 -2.40 5.57 -25.04
C GLU A 223 -1.34 4.68 -25.72
N LEU A 224 -0.64 5.20 -26.72
CA LEU A 224 0.41 4.48 -27.45
C LEU A 224 1.56 4.06 -26.53
N ALA A 225 2.04 4.95 -25.66
CA ALA A 225 3.14 4.64 -24.75
C ALA A 225 2.73 3.61 -23.69
N VAL A 226 1.51 3.72 -23.17
CA VAL A 226 0.94 2.75 -22.22
C VAL A 226 0.72 1.40 -22.89
N HIS A 227 0.25 1.36 -24.13
CA HIS A 227 0.09 0.12 -24.90
C HIS A 227 1.46 -0.52 -25.21
N ALA A 228 2.46 0.28 -25.60
CA ALA A 228 3.83 -0.18 -25.83
C ALA A 228 4.48 -0.74 -24.54
N LEU A 229 4.16 -0.15 -23.38
CA LEU A 229 4.57 -0.71 -22.09
C LEU A 229 3.86 -2.05 -21.84
N ASN A 230 2.53 -2.10 -21.99
CA ASN A 230 1.76 -3.31 -21.73
C ASN A 230 2.17 -4.48 -22.62
N THR A 231 2.42 -4.25 -23.91
CA THR A 231 2.94 -5.29 -24.83
C THR A 231 4.30 -5.83 -24.39
N LYS A 232 5.19 -4.98 -23.86
CA LYS A 232 6.46 -5.40 -23.25
C LYS A 232 6.28 -6.17 -21.94
N LEU A 233 5.27 -5.83 -21.14
CA LEU A 233 5.02 -6.39 -19.80
C LEU A 233 4.22 -7.71 -19.82
N TYR A 234 3.20 -7.82 -20.67
CA TYR A 234 2.26 -8.96 -20.68
C TYR A 234 2.87 -10.23 -21.25
N TYR A 235 3.67 -10.14 -22.33
CA TYR A 235 3.96 -11.33 -23.15
C TYR A 235 5.15 -12.18 -22.68
N ARG A 236 6.03 -11.69 -21.81
CA ARG A 236 7.26 -12.43 -21.44
C ARG A 236 7.53 -12.66 -19.95
N GLN A 237 6.90 -11.94 -19.01
CA GLN A 237 7.37 -11.90 -17.60
C GLN A 237 6.29 -11.80 -16.48
N TYR A 238 4.99 -11.95 -16.79
CA TYR A 238 3.88 -11.82 -15.81
C TYR A 238 3.91 -10.49 -15.06
N LYS A 239 4.05 -9.40 -15.81
CA LYS A 239 4.07 -8.05 -15.27
C LYS A 239 2.71 -7.37 -15.50
N ILE A 240 2.24 -6.62 -14.52
CA ILE A 240 0.95 -5.92 -14.49
C ILE A 240 1.21 -4.43 -14.64
N CYS A 241 0.55 -3.77 -15.60
CA CYS A 241 0.44 -2.32 -15.62
C CYS A 241 -1.04 -1.90 -15.56
N LEU A 242 -1.42 -1.24 -14.48
CA LEU A 242 -2.75 -0.65 -14.33
C LEU A 242 -2.77 0.71 -15.04
N SER A 243 -3.74 0.93 -15.93
CA SER A 243 -3.88 2.18 -16.67
C SER A 243 -5.33 2.44 -17.07
N ASP A 244 -5.67 3.69 -17.35
CA ASP A 244 -7.04 4.09 -17.73
C ASP A 244 -7.42 3.61 -19.14
N TYR A 245 -6.43 3.27 -19.97
CA TYR A 245 -6.61 2.79 -21.34
C TYR A 245 -6.91 1.29 -21.43
N ILE A 246 -6.89 0.56 -20.31
CA ILE A 246 -7.20 -0.88 -20.28
C ILE A 246 -8.29 -1.14 -19.22
N PRO A 247 -9.57 -0.95 -19.56
CA PRO A 247 -10.69 -1.04 -18.62
C PRO A 247 -10.81 -2.40 -17.92
N GLU A 248 -10.40 -3.50 -18.57
CA GLU A 248 -10.42 -4.86 -18.02
C GLU A 248 -9.46 -4.97 -16.83
N VAL A 249 -8.27 -4.37 -16.94
CA VAL A 249 -7.27 -4.31 -15.87
C VAL A 249 -7.70 -3.34 -14.77
N ALA A 250 -8.42 -2.27 -15.11
CA ALA A 250 -9.01 -1.37 -14.13
C ALA A 250 -10.10 -2.05 -13.27
N LYS A 251 -10.84 -3.04 -13.81
CA LYS A 251 -11.80 -3.85 -13.03
C LYS A 251 -11.12 -4.71 -11.97
N ILE A 252 -9.93 -5.25 -12.27
CA ILE A 252 -9.06 -5.89 -11.27
C ILE A 252 -8.77 -4.87 -10.17
N ALA A 253 -8.33 -3.67 -10.55
CA ALA A 253 -7.95 -2.63 -9.61
C ALA A 253 -9.12 -2.17 -8.71
N MET A 254 -10.32 -1.96 -9.25
CA MET A 254 -11.50 -1.51 -8.51
C MET A 254 -12.05 -2.55 -7.52
N GLN A 255 -11.94 -3.85 -7.83
CA GLN A 255 -12.27 -4.92 -6.88
C GLN A 255 -11.18 -5.11 -5.80
N THR A 256 -10.00 -4.50 -6.01
CA THR A 256 -8.81 -4.62 -5.15
C THR A 256 -8.41 -3.33 -4.43
N GLU A 257 -9.18 -2.24 -4.58
CA GLU A 257 -8.87 -0.95 -3.93
C GLU A 257 -9.12 -0.94 -2.41
N THR A 258 -9.39 -2.11 -1.82
CA THR A 258 -9.32 -2.35 -0.38
C THR A 258 -8.59 -3.67 -0.10
N GLU A 259 -7.51 -3.60 0.68
CA GLU A 259 -7.12 -4.66 1.64
C GLU A 259 -6.22 -5.84 1.25
N TRP A 260 -5.87 -6.07 -0.03
CA TRP A 260 -4.98 -7.21 -0.37
C TRP A 260 -3.53 -7.10 0.17
N TYR A 261 -3.20 -5.97 0.80
CA TYR A 261 -1.85 -5.60 1.22
C TYR A 261 -1.65 -5.53 2.73
N LEU A 262 -2.53 -6.14 3.53
CA LEU A 262 -2.47 -6.07 5.00
C LEU A 262 -2.09 -7.40 5.68
N GLU A 263 -1.67 -8.40 4.91
CA GLU A 263 -1.24 -9.69 5.45
C GLU A 263 0.28 -9.82 5.43
N PRO A 264 0.96 -9.67 6.59
CA PRO A 264 2.42 -9.78 6.64
C PRO A 264 2.94 -11.15 6.21
N ASN A 265 2.09 -12.19 6.21
CA ASN A 265 2.40 -13.54 5.75
C ASN A 265 2.55 -13.66 4.23
N VAL A 266 1.97 -12.75 3.45
CA VAL A 266 2.27 -12.65 2.01
C VAL A 266 3.75 -12.34 1.85
N TYR A 267 4.28 -11.42 2.65
CA TYR A 267 5.67 -10.96 2.55
C TYR A 267 6.70 -11.88 3.24
N SER A 268 6.26 -12.76 4.16
CA SER A 268 7.17 -13.58 4.97
C SER A 268 7.81 -14.75 4.22
N ASN A 269 7.23 -15.25 3.13
CA ASN A 269 7.68 -16.51 2.52
C ASN A 269 8.44 -16.37 1.19
N LYS A 270 8.83 -15.15 0.77
CA LYS A 270 9.43 -14.82 -0.55
C LYS A 270 8.63 -15.30 -1.79
N SER A 271 7.56 -16.09 -1.61
CA SER A 271 6.73 -16.66 -2.65
C SER A 271 5.80 -15.63 -3.30
N TRP A 272 5.52 -14.51 -2.63
CA TRP A 272 4.65 -13.45 -3.14
C TRP A 272 5.17 -12.76 -4.40
N ASN A 273 6.47 -12.84 -4.66
CA ASN A 273 7.06 -12.33 -5.89
C ASN A 273 7.43 -13.46 -6.87
N SER A 274 7.05 -14.70 -6.56
CA SER A 274 7.33 -15.84 -7.44
C SER A 274 6.50 -15.73 -8.72
N MET A 275 7.07 -16.21 -9.82
CA MET A 275 6.38 -16.31 -11.10
C MET A 275 5.05 -17.09 -10.97
N GLU A 276 5.01 -18.09 -10.10
CA GLU A 276 3.81 -18.89 -9.82
C GLU A 276 2.72 -18.08 -9.09
N PHE A 277 3.10 -17.26 -8.10
CA PHE A 277 2.17 -16.34 -7.46
C PHE A 277 1.62 -15.33 -8.44
N ARG A 278 2.47 -14.70 -9.27
CA ARG A 278 2.04 -13.74 -10.30
C ARG A 278 1.11 -14.40 -11.33
N LYS A 279 1.39 -15.66 -11.71
CA LYS A 279 0.51 -16.47 -12.56
C LYS A 279 -0.85 -16.69 -11.92
N ASN A 280 -0.89 -17.16 -10.68
CA ASN A 280 -2.12 -17.44 -9.95
C ASN A 280 -2.98 -16.18 -9.75
N LEU A 281 -2.33 -15.05 -9.46
CA LEU A 281 -2.98 -13.74 -9.40
C LEU A 281 -3.65 -13.35 -10.72
N LEU A 282 -3.04 -13.74 -11.85
CA LEU A 282 -3.55 -13.46 -13.20
C LEU A 282 -4.48 -14.56 -13.75
N SER A 283 -4.51 -15.76 -13.15
CA SER A 283 -5.26 -16.92 -13.64
C SER A 283 -6.51 -17.24 -12.82
N SER A 284 -6.75 -16.59 -11.68
CA SER A 284 -7.99 -16.77 -10.92
C SER A 284 -9.19 -16.19 -11.69
N ASP A 285 -9.89 -17.03 -12.47
CA ASP A 285 -11.25 -16.96 -13.07
C ASP A 285 -11.89 -15.61 -13.52
N TYR A 286 -11.20 -14.48 -13.46
CA TYR A 286 -11.74 -13.14 -13.78
C TYR A 286 -11.06 -12.49 -14.99
N LEU A 287 -10.12 -13.18 -15.65
CA LEU A 287 -9.28 -12.61 -16.71
C LEU A 287 -9.34 -13.32 -18.07
N LEU A 288 -9.93 -14.51 -18.16
CA LEU A 288 -9.88 -15.33 -19.39
C LEU A 288 -11.22 -15.56 -20.10
N GLU A 289 -12.33 -14.97 -19.64
CA GLU A 289 -13.58 -14.93 -20.40
C GLU A 289 -13.70 -13.63 -21.20
N GLY A 290 -12.89 -13.48 -22.25
CA GLY A 290 -13.00 -12.28 -23.07
C GLY A 290 -11.99 -12.14 -24.20
N LYS A 291 -12.01 -13.09 -25.14
CA LYS A 291 -11.22 -13.16 -26.39
C LYS A 291 -9.75 -13.57 -26.17
N GLN A 292 -9.43 -14.78 -26.64
CA GLN A 292 -8.08 -15.14 -27.04
C GLN A 292 -7.56 -14.09 -28.03
N PHE A 293 -6.68 -13.21 -27.57
CA PHE A 293 -5.90 -12.35 -28.45
C PHE A 293 -4.86 -13.24 -29.14
N ASN A 294 -4.96 -13.37 -30.47
CA ASN A 294 -4.01 -14.14 -31.26
C ASN A 294 -2.77 -13.27 -31.57
N PRO A 295 -1.57 -13.59 -31.05
CA PRO A 295 -0.36 -12.80 -31.26
C PRO A 295 0.09 -12.71 -32.72
N ASP A 296 -0.34 -13.64 -33.58
CA ASP A 296 0.06 -13.71 -35.00
C ASP A 296 -0.57 -12.60 -35.87
N GLN A 297 -1.50 -11.80 -35.32
CA GLN A 297 -2.16 -10.72 -36.05
C GLN A 297 -1.42 -9.38 -36.02
N LEU A 298 -0.35 -9.26 -35.22
CA LEU A 298 0.54 -8.11 -35.25
C LEU A 298 1.74 -8.42 -36.16
N GLN A 299 1.57 -8.22 -37.47
CA GLN A 299 2.73 -8.00 -38.34
C GLN A 299 3.36 -6.67 -37.93
N ILE A 300 4.33 -6.73 -37.02
CA ILE A 300 5.26 -5.63 -36.78
C ILE A 300 6.18 -5.64 -37.99
N GLU A 301 6.04 -4.66 -38.89
CA GLU A 301 7.09 -4.38 -39.87
C GLU A 301 8.35 -4.02 -39.08
N GLU A 302 9.28 -4.98 -39.03
CA GLU A 302 10.64 -4.72 -38.57
C GLU A 302 11.24 -3.65 -39.49
N THR A 303 11.39 -2.41 -39.00
CA THR A 303 12.24 -1.45 -39.70
C THR A 303 13.67 -1.98 -39.66
N PRO A 304 14.34 -2.19 -40.81
CA PRO A 304 15.69 -2.73 -40.82
C PRO A 304 16.65 -1.72 -40.22
N GLU A 305 17.49 -2.20 -39.31
CA GLU A 305 18.62 -1.47 -38.74
C GLU A 305 19.50 -0.87 -39.87
N ARG A 306 19.87 0.40 -39.70
CA ARG A 306 20.99 1.04 -40.41
C ARG A 306 21.85 1.80 -39.42
#